data_AF-A0A2G6GTG6-F1
#
_entry.id   AF-A0A2G6GTG6-F1
#
_cell.length_a   1.000
_cell.length_b   1.000
_cell.length_c   1.000
_cell.angle_alpha   90.00
_cell.angle_beta   90.00
_cell.angle_gamma   90.00
#
_symmetry.space_group_name_H-M   'P 1'
#
loop_
_entity.id
_entity.type
_entity.pdbx_description
1 polymer ?
#
loop_
_entity_poly.entity_id
_entity_poly.type
_entity_poly.pdbx_seq_one_letter_code
_entity_poly.pdbx_strand_id
1 'polypeptide(L)'
;MRYVLGIFADLHEIPLDDLLRIVSSKSGILSLRLIDPQTEEGVIPLPRQEALLRQMKGVLLSAASYVLDPDPILTHSHKKAKMYVDHCDFLQTQQGSFISRIALPTDLELREGDLFKGEISGQTVNERLMGLIAFLNEEIEKLALPPDMEYIDEHIAYMNLKLLKSMNAVYEQAKIRDIDFTLQGLDGVRMVQVRNMDGERLTRLQTFIEQVGELLQTEANTIVRGRVEELKSTNPDGENSSVMIRGWDEQGESVKATAILASEDYKAAVDCHGRNLAVEITGLSKGANGRCKFLRVDSFRALK
;
A
#
# COMPACT_ATOMS: atom_id res chain seq x y z
N MET A 1 11.42 -37.99 -12.46
CA MET A 1 10.68 -36.81 -11.97
C MET A 1 10.01 -36.04 -13.10
N ARG A 2 10.75 -35.53 -14.10
CA ARG A 2 10.20 -34.74 -15.23
C ARG A 2 9.08 -35.44 -16.04
N TYR A 3 9.20 -36.75 -16.27
CA TYR A 3 8.17 -37.54 -16.97
C TYR A 3 6.85 -37.66 -16.17
N VAL A 4 6.95 -37.90 -14.86
CA VAL A 4 5.78 -37.96 -13.97
C VAL A 4 5.11 -36.59 -13.87
N LEU A 5 5.92 -35.52 -13.76
CA LEU A 5 5.42 -34.15 -13.79
C LEU A 5 4.80 -33.78 -15.15
N GLY A 6 5.26 -34.37 -16.26
CA GLY A 6 4.63 -34.23 -17.58
C GLY A 6 3.19 -34.74 -17.58
N ILE A 7 2.94 -35.91 -16.99
CA ILE A 7 1.59 -36.47 -16.88
C ILE A 7 0.68 -35.58 -16.03
N PHE A 8 1.18 -35.03 -14.92
CA PHE A 8 0.42 -34.10 -14.08
C PHE A 8 0.18 -32.75 -14.77
N ALA A 9 1.17 -32.25 -15.51
CA ALA A 9 1.07 -31.03 -16.30
C ALA A 9 -0.07 -31.16 -17.33
N ASP A 10 -0.11 -32.28 -18.05
CA ASP A 10 -1.16 -32.58 -19.03
C ASP A 10 -2.53 -32.76 -18.36
N LEU A 11 -2.59 -33.43 -17.21
CA LEU A 11 -3.86 -33.67 -16.48
C LEU A 11 -4.48 -32.40 -15.91
N HIS A 12 -3.65 -31.45 -15.48
CA HIS A 12 -4.09 -30.21 -14.85
C HIS A 12 -4.06 -28.99 -15.78
N GLU A 13 -3.72 -29.19 -17.06
CA GLU A 13 -3.55 -28.12 -18.06
C GLU A 13 -2.55 -27.03 -17.61
N ILE A 14 -1.50 -27.44 -16.89
CA ILE A 14 -0.45 -26.56 -16.37
C ILE A 14 0.79 -26.73 -17.25
N PRO A 15 1.43 -25.66 -17.75
CA PRO A 15 2.70 -25.79 -18.47
C PRO A 15 3.75 -26.51 -17.61
N LEU A 16 4.44 -27.50 -18.17
CA LEU A 16 5.39 -28.33 -17.42
C LEU A 16 6.48 -27.51 -16.68
N ASP A 17 6.96 -26.42 -17.28
CA ASP A 17 7.94 -25.53 -16.64
C ASP A 17 7.36 -24.80 -15.42
N ASP A 18 6.06 -24.51 -15.42
CA ASP A 18 5.35 -23.92 -14.29
C ASP A 18 5.21 -24.94 -13.17
N LEU A 19 4.78 -26.16 -13.51
CA LEU A 19 4.69 -27.25 -12.54
C LEU A 19 6.06 -27.57 -11.93
N LEU A 20 7.12 -27.54 -12.73
CA LEU A 20 8.49 -27.71 -12.26
C LEU A 20 8.89 -26.62 -11.27
N ARG A 21 8.52 -25.36 -11.49
CA ARG A 21 8.79 -24.26 -10.55
C ARG A 21 7.96 -24.40 -9.27
N ILE A 22 6.69 -24.72 -9.40
CA ILE A 22 5.80 -24.93 -8.25
C ILE A 22 6.33 -26.06 -7.35
N VAL A 23 6.75 -27.17 -7.94
CA VAL A 23 7.20 -28.35 -7.20
C VAL A 23 8.66 -28.26 -6.76
N SER A 24 9.57 -27.79 -7.63
CA SER A 24 11.01 -27.81 -7.38
C SER A 24 11.51 -26.55 -6.70
N SER A 25 10.95 -25.40 -7.04
CA SER A 25 11.34 -24.09 -6.50
C SER A 25 10.38 -23.60 -5.41
N LYS A 26 9.35 -24.40 -5.06
CA LYS A 26 8.32 -24.06 -4.07
C LYS A 26 7.89 -22.59 -4.22
N SER A 27 7.36 -22.32 -5.41
CA SER A 27 6.96 -20.98 -5.80
C SER A 27 5.49 -21.00 -6.23
N GLY A 28 4.77 -19.97 -5.83
CA GLY A 28 3.48 -19.65 -6.44
C GLY A 28 3.72 -18.89 -7.74
N ILE A 29 2.78 -18.96 -8.67
CA ILE A 29 2.81 -18.18 -9.90
C ILE A 29 1.60 -17.26 -9.89
N LEU A 30 1.86 -15.96 -9.79
CA LEU A 30 0.88 -14.92 -9.99
C LEU A 30 0.84 -14.53 -11.47
N SER A 31 -0.29 -14.78 -12.11
CA SER A 31 -0.57 -14.39 -13.49
C SER A 31 -1.58 -13.24 -13.51
N LEU A 32 -1.25 -12.19 -14.25
CA LEU A 32 -2.06 -11.00 -14.47
C LEU A 32 -2.43 -10.95 -15.95
N ARG A 33 -3.67 -11.28 -16.29
CA ARG A 33 -4.17 -11.22 -17.67
C ARG A 33 -4.96 -9.93 -17.86
N LEU A 34 -4.46 -9.04 -18.70
CA LEU A 34 -5.18 -7.82 -19.08
C LEU A 34 -6.14 -8.12 -20.22
N ILE A 35 -7.39 -7.69 -20.08
CA ILE A 35 -8.43 -7.92 -21.08
C ILE A 35 -8.88 -6.57 -21.63
N ASP A 36 -8.26 -6.12 -22.71
CA ASP A 36 -8.69 -4.92 -23.41
C ASP A 36 -8.22 -4.93 -24.88
N PRO A 37 -8.78 -4.07 -25.75
CA PRO A 37 -8.43 -4.07 -27.16
C PRO A 37 -6.94 -3.83 -27.46
N GLN A 38 -6.17 -3.26 -26.53
CA GLN A 38 -4.72 -3.06 -26.72
C GLN A 38 -3.90 -4.30 -26.37
N THR A 39 -4.52 -5.33 -25.79
CA THR A 39 -3.86 -6.56 -25.33
C THR A 39 -4.38 -7.85 -25.99
N GLU A 40 -5.37 -7.74 -26.88
CA GLU A 40 -6.01 -8.87 -27.58
C GLU A 40 -5.01 -9.72 -28.38
N GLU A 41 -4.04 -9.11 -29.05
CA GLU A 41 -3.03 -9.82 -29.85
C GLU A 41 -1.79 -10.26 -29.02
N GLY A 42 -1.89 -10.22 -27.68
CA GLY A 42 -0.77 -10.56 -26.80
C GLY A 42 0.33 -9.50 -26.73
N VAL A 43 0.06 -8.30 -27.25
CA VAL A 43 0.96 -7.15 -27.19
C VAL A 43 0.53 -6.18 -26.08
N ILE A 44 1.44 -5.32 -25.63
CA ILE A 44 1.12 -4.21 -24.75
C ILE A 44 2.09 -3.05 -25.05
N PRO A 45 1.66 -1.79 -24.96
CA PRO A 45 2.60 -0.68 -25.00
C PRO A 45 3.62 -0.79 -23.86
N LEU A 46 4.91 -0.70 -24.19
CA LEU A 46 6.00 -0.81 -23.21
C LEU A 46 5.82 0.10 -21.97
N PRO A 47 5.44 1.39 -22.09
CA PRO A 47 5.24 2.25 -20.92
C PRO A 47 4.13 1.74 -19.98
N ARG A 48 3.11 1.08 -20.54
CA ARG A 48 2.01 0.49 -19.77
C ARG A 48 2.48 -0.75 -19.03
N GLN A 49 3.33 -1.57 -19.66
CA GLN A 49 3.95 -2.70 -18.98
C GLN A 49 4.89 -2.29 -17.86
N GLU A 50 5.73 -1.28 -18.09
CA GLU A 50 6.60 -0.72 -17.06
C GLU A 50 5.80 -0.19 -15.88
N ALA A 51 4.69 0.51 -16.14
CA ALA A 51 3.78 0.97 -15.10
C ALA A 51 3.19 -0.21 -14.32
N LEU A 52 2.66 -1.24 -15.00
CA LEU A 52 2.12 -2.44 -14.36
C LEU A 52 3.15 -3.09 -13.43
N LEU A 53 4.35 -3.39 -13.95
CA LEU A 53 5.40 -4.05 -13.16
C LEU A 53 5.84 -3.21 -11.97
N ARG A 54 6.01 -1.89 -12.17
CA ARG A 54 6.36 -0.97 -11.08
C ARG A 54 5.31 -0.96 -9.99
N GLN A 55 4.03 -0.89 -10.34
CA GLN A 55 2.96 -0.87 -9.36
C GLN A 55 2.78 -2.23 -8.68
N MET A 56 2.91 -3.34 -9.42
CA MET A 56 2.88 -4.68 -8.83
C MET A 56 4.03 -4.92 -7.86
N LYS A 57 5.24 -4.42 -8.15
CA LYS A 57 6.34 -4.43 -7.17
C LYS A 57 5.98 -3.67 -5.90
N GLY A 58 5.30 -2.52 -6.03
CA GLY A 58 4.79 -1.74 -4.91
C GLY A 58 3.73 -2.47 -4.09
N VAL A 59 2.83 -3.20 -4.75
CA VAL A 59 1.81 -4.05 -4.10
C VAL A 59 2.47 -5.19 -3.33
N LEU A 60 3.37 -5.95 -3.96
CA LEU A 60 4.08 -7.06 -3.32
C LEU A 60 4.87 -6.60 -2.09
N LEU A 61 5.56 -5.45 -2.19
CA LEU A 61 6.30 -4.88 -1.08
C LEU A 61 5.39 -4.46 0.08
N SER A 62 4.26 -3.81 -0.22
CA SER A 62 3.29 -3.38 0.80
C SER A 62 2.60 -4.57 1.45
N ALA A 63 2.23 -5.61 0.68
CA ALA A 63 1.63 -6.83 1.19
C ALA A 63 2.58 -7.57 2.14
N ALA A 64 3.84 -7.77 1.72
CA ALA A 64 4.85 -8.40 2.57
C ALA A 64 5.13 -7.58 3.84
N SER A 65 5.18 -6.25 3.72
CA SER A 65 5.38 -5.37 4.89
C SER A 65 4.22 -5.50 5.89
N TYR A 66 2.99 -5.52 5.39
CA TYR A 66 1.80 -5.60 6.25
C TYR A 66 1.64 -6.95 6.95
N VAL A 67 1.99 -8.04 6.26
CA VAL A 67 1.97 -9.37 6.89
C VAL A 67 3.01 -9.46 8.01
N LEU A 68 4.20 -8.91 7.79
CA LEU A 68 5.28 -8.89 8.77
C LEU A 68 4.95 -8.02 9.99
N ASP A 69 4.26 -6.92 9.75
CA ASP A 69 3.91 -5.91 10.73
C ASP A 69 2.51 -5.37 10.44
N PRO A 70 1.47 -5.95 11.10
CA PRO A 70 0.07 -5.69 10.79
C PRO A 70 -0.41 -4.37 11.41
N ASP A 71 0.35 -3.29 11.16
CA ASP A 71 -0.07 -1.93 11.43
C ASP A 71 -0.81 -1.36 10.18
N PRO A 72 -2.11 -1.05 10.29
CA PRO A 72 -2.94 -0.50 9.20
C PRO A 72 -2.39 0.78 8.58
N ILE A 73 -1.61 1.54 9.36
CA ILE A 73 -1.10 2.85 9.01
C ILE A 73 0.33 2.75 8.47
N LEU A 74 1.10 1.73 8.88
CA LEU A 74 2.53 1.59 8.58
C LEU A 74 2.91 1.96 7.14
N THR A 75 3.83 2.91 6.98
CA THR A 75 4.36 3.29 5.65
C THR A 75 5.76 2.78 5.37
N HIS A 76 6.55 2.44 6.37
CA HIS A 76 7.92 2.03 6.15
C HIS A 76 7.97 0.56 5.68
N SER A 77 8.86 0.28 4.72
CA SER A 77 9.07 -1.08 4.22
C SER A 77 10.04 -1.83 5.12
N HIS A 78 9.63 -2.98 5.65
CA HIS A 78 10.52 -3.89 6.36
C HIS A 78 11.66 -4.39 5.47
N LYS A 79 12.88 -4.57 6.02
CA LYS A 79 14.00 -5.15 5.25
C LYS A 79 13.64 -6.54 4.70
N LYS A 80 12.93 -7.33 5.49
CA LYS A 80 12.44 -8.66 5.07
C LYS A 80 11.33 -8.61 4.02
N ALA A 81 10.54 -7.53 3.97
CA ALA A 81 9.59 -7.31 2.89
C ALA A 81 10.30 -7.04 1.55
N LYS A 82 11.44 -6.34 1.59
CA LYS A 82 12.31 -6.18 0.40
C LYS A 82 12.90 -7.52 -0.03
N MET A 83 13.41 -8.30 0.93
CA MET A 83 13.92 -9.65 0.68
C MET A 83 12.89 -10.52 -0.04
N TYR A 84 11.62 -10.49 0.39
CA TYR A 84 10.53 -11.19 -0.30
C TYR A 84 10.42 -10.77 -1.78
N VAL A 85 10.37 -9.47 -2.06
CA VAL A 85 10.28 -8.94 -3.43
C VAL A 85 11.52 -9.27 -4.26
N ASP A 86 12.70 -9.26 -3.65
CA ASP A 86 13.96 -9.57 -4.33
C ASP A 86 14.08 -11.06 -4.71
N HIS A 87 13.25 -11.93 -4.13
CA HIS A 87 13.11 -13.35 -4.50
C HIS A 87 11.94 -13.62 -5.47
N CYS A 88 11.25 -12.57 -5.94
CA CYS A 88 10.23 -12.73 -6.98
C CYS A 88 10.89 -12.66 -8.36
N ASP A 89 10.58 -13.63 -9.22
CA ASP A 89 11.08 -13.68 -10.60
C ASP A 89 9.99 -13.32 -11.61
N PHE A 90 10.29 -12.47 -12.58
CA PHE A 90 9.42 -12.30 -13.74
C PHE A 90 9.57 -13.49 -14.69
N LEU A 91 8.46 -14.10 -15.09
CA LEU A 91 8.42 -15.24 -15.99
C LEU A 91 8.08 -14.80 -17.42
N GLN A 92 8.33 -15.69 -18.39
CA GLN A 92 7.96 -15.45 -19.77
C GLN A 92 6.43 -15.28 -19.91
N THR A 93 6.02 -14.29 -20.70
CA THR A 93 4.63 -14.08 -21.08
C THR A 93 4.12 -15.26 -21.92
N GLN A 94 2.83 -15.60 -21.83
CA GLN A 94 2.23 -16.66 -22.64
C GLN A 94 1.77 -16.15 -24.00
N GLN A 95 1.72 -17.04 -24.98
CA GLN A 95 1.28 -16.73 -26.35
C GLN A 95 -0.25 -16.59 -26.40
N GLY A 96 -0.75 -15.59 -27.14
CA GLY A 96 -2.18 -15.42 -27.46
C GLY A 96 -2.97 -14.45 -26.56
N SER A 97 -2.45 -14.05 -25.40
CA SER A 97 -2.99 -12.92 -24.63
C SER A 97 -1.89 -12.30 -23.76
N PHE A 98 -1.99 -11.01 -23.47
CA PHE A 98 -0.98 -10.35 -22.65
C PHE A 98 -1.11 -10.78 -21.19
N ILE A 99 -0.28 -11.74 -20.78
CA ILE A 99 -0.23 -12.25 -19.40
C ILE A 99 1.14 -11.92 -18.81
N SER A 100 1.14 -11.04 -17.81
CA SER A 100 2.33 -10.83 -16.96
C SER A 100 2.38 -11.89 -15.87
N ARG A 101 3.54 -12.52 -15.70
CA ARG A 101 3.69 -13.69 -14.84
C ARG A 101 4.84 -13.47 -13.88
N ILE A 102 4.59 -13.69 -12.59
CA ILE A 102 5.55 -13.47 -11.51
C ILE A 102 5.60 -14.73 -10.65
N ALA A 103 6.77 -15.34 -10.53
CA ALA A 103 7.01 -16.36 -9.51
C ALA A 103 7.17 -15.68 -8.15
N LEU A 104 6.37 -16.12 -7.18
CA LEU A 104 6.37 -15.64 -5.82
C LEU A 104 6.92 -16.75 -4.91
N PRO A 105 7.86 -16.46 -4.00
CA PRO A 105 8.38 -17.48 -3.11
C PRO A 105 7.26 -17.95 -2.15
N THR A 106 7.10 -19.27 -1.94
CA THR A 106 6.13 -19.77 -0.95
C THR A 106 6.78 -20.19 0.36
N ASP A 107 7.97 -20.80 0.31
CA ASP A 107 8.68 -21.31 1.48
C ASP A 107 9.75 -20.36 2.04
N LEU A 108 9.90 -19.16 1.46
CA LEU A 108 10.80 -18.15 1.99
C LEU A 108 10.34 -17.74 3.40
N GLU A 109 11.18 -18.04 4.38
CA GLU A 109 10.93 -17.71 5.77
C GLU A 109 11.16 -16.20 6.02
N LEU A 110 10.09 -15.50 6.35
CA LEU A 110 10.12 -14.06 6.63
C LEU A 110 10.13 -13.78 8.14
N ARG A 111 9.58 -14.66 8.96
CA ARG A 111 9.68 -14.54 10.42
C ARG A 111 9.64 -15.93 11.04
N GLU A 112 10.69 -16.27 11.78
CA GLU A 112 10.70 -17.43 12.67
C GLU A 112 9.55 -17.30 13.67
N GLY A 113 8.81 -18.39 13.87
CA GLY A 113 7.80 -18.45 14.92
C GLY A 113 8.44 -18.39 16.31
N ASP A 114 7.81 -17.67 17.23
CA ASP A 114 8.14 -17.71 18.65
C ASP A 114 6.93 -18.21 19.48
N LEU A 115 7.07 -18.28 20.80
CA LEU A 115 6.01 -18.77 21.71
C LEU A 115 4.71 -17.97 21.62
N PHE A 116 4.73 -16.76 21.06
CA PHE A 116 3.60 -15.82 21.01
C PHE A 116 3.18 -15.47 19.57
N LYS A 117 4.06 -15.62 18.59
CA LYS A 117 3.86 -15.22 17.19
C LYS A 117 4.13 -16.39 16.27
N GLY A 118 3.16 -16.70 15.41
CA GLY A 118 3.33 -17.70 14.37
C GLY A 118 4.42 -17.32 13.35
N GLU A 119 4.97 -18.36 12.73
CA GLU A 119 5.86 -18.26 11.57
C GLU A 119 5.17 -17.49 10.44
N ILE A 120 5.94 -16.67 9.72
CA ILE A 120 5.47 -16.03 8.48
C ILE A 120 6.34 -16.52 7.33
N SER A 121 5.70 -17.12 6.34
CA SER A 121 6.32 -17.52 5.08
C SER A 121 5.86 -16.65 3.92
N GLY A 122 6.52 -16.78 2.77
CA GLY A 122 6.10 -16.17 1.52
C GLY A 122 4.67 -16.59 1.10
N GLN A 123 4.24 -17.81 1.44
CA GLN A 123 2.88 -18.28 1.22
C GLN A 123 1.84 -17.40 1.95
N THR A 124 2.10 -17.02 3.20
CA THR A 124 1.21 -16.12 3.95
C THR A 124 1.04 -14.78 3.24
N VAL A 125 2.10 -14.26 2.61
CA VAL A 125 2.05 -13.04 1.80
C VAL A 125 1.21 -13.23 0.54
N ASN A 126 1.40 -14.34 -0.18
CA ASN A 126 0.65 -14.69 -1.39
C ASN A 126 -0.86 -14.78 -1.11
N GLU A 127 -1.22 -15.48 -0.04
CA GLU A 127 -2.60 -15.65 0.39
C GLU A 127 -3.23 -14.32 0.81
N ARG A 128 -2.48 -13.50 1.56
CA ARG A 128 -2.94 -12.17 1.98
C ARG A 128 -3.20 -11.26 0.79
N LEU A 129 -2.30 -11.28 -0.20
CA LEU A 129 -2.44 -10.51 -1.44
C LEU A 129 -3.72 -10.92 -2.19
N MET A 130 -3.93 -12.21 -2.41
CA MET A 130 -5.13 -12.69 -3.11
C MET A 130 -6.41 -12.40 -2.31
N GLY A 131 -6.37 -12.54 -0.99
CA GLY A 131 -7.49 -12.19 -0.10
C GLY A 131 -7.85 -10.71 -0.19
N LEU A 132 -6.86 -9.82 -0.25
CA LEU A 132 -7.10 -8.40 -0.46
C LEU A 132 -7.71 -8.12 -1.84
N ILE A 133 -7.18 -8.72 -2.91
CA ILE A 133 -7.69 -8.48 -4.27
C ILE A 133 -9.17 -8.92 -4.34
N ALA A 134 -9.51 -10.07 -3.75
CA ALA A 134 -10.88 -10.54 -3.63
C ALA A 134 -11.75 -9.57 -2.80
N PHE A 135 -11.28 -9.18 -1.61
CA PHE A 135 -11.93 -8.21 -0.73
C PHE A 135 -12.25 -6.92 -1.47
N LEU A 136 -11.27 -6.31 -2.13
CA LEU A 136 -11.47 -5.09 -2.90
C LEU A 136 -12.47 -5.27 -4.04
N ASN A 137 -12.39 -6.39 -4.77
CA ASN A 137 -13.32 -6.66 -5.85
C ASN A 137 -14.78 -6.73 -5.36
N GLU A 138 -14.99 -7.35 -4.20
CA GLU A 138 -16.32 -7.52 -3.63
C GLU A 138 -16.84 -6.28 -2.88
N GLU A 139 -16.02 -5.66 -2.05
CA GLU A 139 -16.46 -4.61 -1.12
C GLU A 139 -16.60 -3.25 -1.79
N ILE A 140 -15.77 -2.93 -2.80
CA ILE A 140 -15.93 -1.68 -3.58
C ILE A 140 -17.33 -1.60 -4.22
N GLU A 141 -17.91 -2.75 -4.60
CA GLU A 141 -19.24 -2.80 -5.22
C GLU A 141 -20.37 -2.76 -4.19
N LYS A 142 -20.17 -3.39 -3.02
CA LYS A 142 -21.20 -3.59 -2.00
C LYS A 142 -21.31 -2.44 -1.00
N LEU A 143 -20.36 -1.52 -0.94
CA LEU A 143 -20.37 -0.42 0.02
C LEU A 143 -21.59 0.50 -0.18
N ALA A 144 -22.66 0.24 0.57
CA ALA A 144 -23.85 1.08 0.62
C ALA A 144 -23.71 2.22 1.63
N LEU A 145 -22.85 2.04 2.64
CA LEU A 145 -22.56 3.00 3.71
C LEU A 145 -21.04 3.18 3.85
N PRO A 146 -20.57 4.35 4.32
CA PRO A 146 -19.18 4.55 4.70
C PRO A 146 -18.74 3.51 5.74
N PRO A 147 -17.48 3.04 5.71
CA PRO A 147 -16.97 2.14 6.73
C PRO A 147 -16.92 2.87 8.08
N ASP A 148 -17.06 2.14 9.18
CA ASP A 148 -16.82 2.62 10.54
C ASP A 148 -15.68 1.82 11.20
N MET A 149 -15.42 2.08 12.48
CA MET A 149 -14.37 1.36 13.21
C MET A 149 -14.66 -0.13 13.40
N GLU A 150 -15.94 -0.51 13.56
CA GLU A 150 -16.33 -1.91 13.69
C GLU A 150 -16.03 -2.67 12.39
N TYR A 151 -16.40 -2.09 11.25
CA TYR A 151 -16.06 -2.63 9.93
C TYR A 151 -14.55 -2.76 9.72
N ILE A 152 -13.76 -1.77 10.16
CA ILE A 152 -12.29 -1.80 10.07
C ILE A 152 -11.72 -2.94 10.91
N ASP A 153 -12.21 -3.12 12.14
CA ASP A 153 -11.73 -4.17 13.05
C ASP A 153 -12.05 -5.57 12.50
N GLU A 154 -13.25 -5.77 11.95
CA GLU A 154 -13.66 -7.03 11.31
C GLU A 154 -12.79 -7.40 10.10
N HIS A 155 -12.32 -6.40 9.36
CA HIS A 155 -11.56 -6.58 8.13
C HIS A 155 -10.10 -6.15 8.26
N ILE A 156 -9.59 -6.01 9.49
CA ILE A 156 -8.27 -5.44 9.77
C ILE A 156 -7.18 -6.12 8.96
N ALA A 157 -7.33 -7.42 8.74
CA ALA A 157 -6.58 -8.27 7.81
C ALA A 157 -6.24 -7.65 6.44
N TYR A 158 -7.03 -6.70 5.95
CA TYR A 158 -6.93 -6.08 4.63
C TYR A 158 -6.80 -4.55 4.68
N MET A 159 -6.84 -3.95 5.87
CA MET A 159 -6.94 -2.50 6.09
C MET A 159 -5.59 -1.77 6.13
N ASN A 160 -4.61 -2.17 5.32
CA ASN A 160 -3.36 -1.40 5.23
C ASN A 160 -3.45 -0.28 4.19
N LEU A 161 -3.38 0.97 4.64
CA LEU A 161 -3.54 2.14 3.77
C LEU A 161 -2.52 2.19 2.64
N LYS A 162 -1.27 1.80 2.90
CA LYS A 162 -0.23 1.79 1.88
C LYS A 162 -0.52 0.74 0.81
N LEU A 163 -0.96 -0.44 1.22
CA LEU A 163 -1.31 -1.54 0.33
C LEU A 163 -2.55 -1.22 -0.49
N LEU A 164 -3.60 -0.66 0.11
CA LEU A 164 -4.79 -0.20 -0.60
C LEU A 164 -4.44 0.87 -1.65
N LYS A 165 -3.59 1.84 -1.30
CA LYS A 165 -3.07 2.86 -2.25
C LYS A 165 -2.23 2.24 -3.37
N SER A 166 -1.38 1.27 -3.07
CA SER A 166 -0.62 0.53 -4.08
C SER A 166 -1.56 -0.19 -5.05
N MET A 167 -2.63 -0.83 -4.56
CA MET A 167 -3.63 -1.47 -5.41
C MET A 167 -4.40 -0.48 -6.27
N ASN A 168 -4.82 0.66 -5.71
CA ASN A 168 -5.45 1.72 -6.51
C ASN A 168 -4.51 2.21 -7.64
N ALA A 169 -3.22 2.37 -7.35
CA ALA A 169 -2.23 2.79 -8.33
C ALA A 169 -2.04 1.78 -9.48
N VAL A 170 -2.21 0.47 -9.23
CA VAL A 170 -2.20 -0.56 -10.29
C VAL A 170 -3.29 -0.26 -11.31
N TYR A 171 -4.53 -0.03 -10.86
CA TYR A 171 -5.64 0.24 -11.76
C TYR A 171 -5.51 1.57 -12.49
N GLU A 172 -5.17 2.64 -11.75
CA GLU A 172 -5.11 4.00 -12.27
C GLU A 172 -3.92 4.20 -13.23
N GLN A 173 -2.70 3.84 -12.81
CA GLN A 173 -1.50 4.16 -13.59
C GLN A 173 -1.27 3.20 -14.76
N ALA A 174 -1.64 1.93 -14.61
CA ALA A 174 -1.57 0.97 -15.73
C ALA A 174 -2.83 1.00 -16.60
N LYS A 175 -3.80 1.88 -16.29
CA LYS A 175 -5.06 2.08 -17.04
C LYS A 175 -5.77 0.74 -17.27
N ILE A 176 -6.01 0.01 -16.19
CA ILE A 176 -6.61 -1.32 -16.24
C ILE A 176 -8.11 -1.18 -16.10
N ARG A 177 -8.84 -1.74 -17.07
CA ARG A 177 -10.30 -1.85 -17.01
C ARG A 177 -10.72 -3.24 -16.55
N ASP A 178 -10.22 -4.27 -17.22
CA ASP A 178 -10.50 -5.67 -16.91
C ASP A 178 -9.18 -6.43 -16.71
N ILE A 179 -9.12 -7.19 -15.61
CA ILE A 179 -7.93 -7.99 -15.27
C ILE A 179 -8.34 -9.28 -14.56
N ASP A 180 -7.69 -10.37 -14.92
CA ASP A 180 -7.72 -11.62 -14.15
C ASP A 180 -6.44 -11.75 -13.34
N PHE A 181 -6.59 -11.87 -12.03
CA PHE A 181 -5.54 -12.28 -11.13
C PHE A 181 -5.67 -13.78 -10.88
N THR A 182 -4.65 -14.54 -11.24
CA THR A 182 -4.60 -15.98 -10.97
C THR A 182 -3.36 -16.28 -10.15
N LEU A 183 -3.54 -16.84 -8.95
CA LEU A 183 -2.44 -17.39 -8.16
C LEU A 183 -2.51 -18.91 -8.23
N GLN A 184 -1.44 -19.51 -8.71
CA GLN A 184 -1.29 -20.94 -8.82
C GLN A 184 -0.15 -21.42 -7.90
N GLY A 185 -0.41 -22.42 -7.07
CA GLY A 185 0.59 -23.02 -6.19
C GLY A 185 0.31 -24.50 -5.94
N LEU A 186 0.99 -25.08 -4.95
CA LEU A 186 0.78 -26.47 -4.55
C LEU A 186 -0.63 -26.72 -4.00
N ASP A 187 -1.21 -25.71 -3.33
CA ASP A 187 -2.54 -25.81 -2.72
C ASP A 187 -3.69 -25.52 -3.71
N GLY A 188 -3.38 -25.37 -4.99
CA GLY A 188 -4.35 -25.20 -6.07
C GLY A 188 -4.28 -23.85 -6.78
N VAL A 189 -5.37 -23.52 -7.47
CA VAL A 189 -5.52 -22.30 -8.27
C VAL A 189 -6.59 -21.41 -7.65
N ARG A 190 -6.26 -20.14 -7.41
CA ARG A 190 -7.21 -19.11 -7.01
C ARG A 190 -7.29 -18.05 -8.09
N MET A 191 -8.50 -17.63 -8.45
CA MET A 191 -8.73 -16.63 -9.47
C MET A 191 -9.65 -15.53 -8.94
N VAL A 192 -9.29 -14.27 -9.20
CA VAL A 192 -10.16 -13.11 -8.97
C VAL A 192 -10.27 -12.35 -10.28
N GLN A 193 -11.50 -12.16 -10.74
CA GLN A 193 -11.81 -11.44 -11.97
C GLN A 193 -12.33 -10.05 -11.61
N VAL A 194 -11.54 -9.04 -11.96
CA VAL A 194 -11.97 -7.65 -11.85
C VAL A 194 -12.46 -7.22 -13.22
N ARG A 195 -13.68 -6.66 -13.26
CA ARG A 195 -14.35 -6.23 -14.49
C ARG A 195 -14.85 -4.81 -14.35
N ASN A 196 -14.84 -4.05 -15.44
CA ASN A 196 -15.32 -2.67 -15.51
C ASN A 196 -14.75 -1.78 -14.39
N MET A 197 -13.43 -1.79 -14.22
CA MET A 197 -12.74 -0.78 -13.41
C MET A 197 -12.75 0.56 -14.14
N ASP A 198 -13.89 1.23 -14.12
CA ASP A 198 -14.14 2.53 -14.73
C ASP A 198 -13.88 3.69 -13.75
N GLY A 199 -14.11 4.92 -14.20
CA GLY A 199 -13.89 6.10 -13.37
C GLY A 199 -14.76 6.14 -12.11
N GLU A 200 -15.98 5.60 -12.15
CA GLU A 200 -16.86 5.56 -10.99
C GLU A 200 -16.33 4.56 -9.96
N ARG A 201 -15.99 3.35 -10.39
CA ARG A 201 -15.44 2.31 -9.51
C ARG A 201 -14.10 2.72 -8.90
N LEU A 202 -13.24 3.37 -9.67
CA LEU A 202 -11.99 3.96 -9.17
C LEU A 202 -12.25 5.05 -8.13
N THR A 203 -13.21 5.94 -8.38
CA THR A 203 -13.57 6.99 -7.42
C THR A 203 -14.08 6.38 -6.11
N ARG A 204 -14.90 5.33 -6.16
CA ARG A 204 -15.36 4.61 -4.96
C ARG A 204 -14.20 4.01 -4.17
N LEU A 205 -13.24 3.36 -4.84
CA LEU A 205 -12.03 2.85 -4.18
C LEU A 205 -11.23 3.98 -3.51
N GLN A 206 -11.04 5.12 -4.20
CA GLN A 206 -10.35 6.27 -3.64
C GLN A 206 -11.08 6.81 -2.39
N THR A 207 -12.40 7.00 -2.45
CA THR A 207 -13.22 7.43 -1.31
C THR A 207 -13.11 6.45 -0.14
N PHE A 208 -13.16 5.14 -0.42
CA PHE A 208 -12.98 4.12 0.62
C PHE A 208 -11.62 4.23 1.30
N ILE A 209 -10.54 4.40 0.52
CA ILE A 209 -9.18 4.59 1.05
C ILE A 209 -9.09 5.85 1.93
N GLU A 210 -9.75 6.93 1.53
CA GLU A 210 -9.79 8.17 2.30
C GLU A 210 -10.51 7.97 3.63
N GLN A 211 -11.70 7.37 3.61
CA GLN A 211 -12.51 7.10 4.80
C GLN A 211 -11.79 6.19 5.80
N VAL A 212 -11.24 5.06 5.33
CA VAL A 212 -10.41 4.18 6.17
C VAL A 212 -9.19 4.96 6.71
N GLY A 213 -8.61 5.83 5.89
CA GLY A 213 -7.49 6.67 6.29
C GLY A 213 -7.83 7.68 7.39
N GLU A 214 -9.04 8.22 7.37
CA GLU A 214 -9.52 9.14 8.40
C GLU A 214 -9.85 8.42 9.71
N LEU A 215 -10.42 7.22 9.64
CA LEU A 215 -10.78 6.43 10.81
C LEU A 215 -9.57 5.87 11.55
N LEU A 216 -8.58 5.36 10.80
CA LEU A 216 -7.35 4.82 11.38
C LEU A 216 -6.46 5.89 12.02
N GLN A 217 -6.53 7.13 11.56
CA GLN A 217 -5.76 8.22 12.15
C GLN A 217 -6.24 8.50 13.59
N THR A 218 -5.40 8.18 14.56
CA THR A 218 -5.70 8.41 15.98
C THR A 218 -5.42 9.85 16.35
N GLU A 219 -6.34 10.47 17.09
CA GLU A 219 -6.09 11.77 17.71
C GLU A 219 -5.21 11.58 18.94
N ALA A 220 -4.10 12.32 19.00
CA ALA A 220 -3.18 12.29 20.12
C ALA A 220 -2.64 13.68 20.40
N ASN A 221 -2.43 13.98 21.69
CA ASN A 221 -1.64 15.13 22.07
C ASN A 221 -0.20 14.88 21.60
N THR A 222 0.26 15.73 20.70
CA THR A 222 1.54 15.56 20.00
C THR A 222 2.42 16.77 20.25
N ILE A 223 3.71 16.55 20.43
CA ILE A 223 4.73 17.59 20.45
C ILE A 223 5.62 17.39 19.22
N VAL A 224 5.80 18.44 18.42
CA VAL A 224 6.75 18.44 17.29
C VAL A 224 7.75 19.56 17.46
N ARG A 225 9.04 19.23 17.35
CA ARG A 225 10.17 20.18 17.41
C ARG A 225 10.86 20.22 16.06
N GLY A 226 10.94 21.39 15.44
CA GLY A 226 11.44 21.47 14.07
C GLY A 226 11.66 22.88 13.57
N ARG A 227 11.65 23.06 12.26
CA ARG A 227 11.72 24.36 11.59
C ARG A 227 10.52 24.57 10.71
N VAL A 228 10.09 25.83 10.61
CA VAL A 228 9.03 26.23 9.69
C VAL A 228 9.55 26.10 8.26
N GLU A 229 8.97 25.19 7.48
CA GLU A 229 9.32 24.90 6.08
C GLU A 229 8.47 25.75 5.13
N GLU A 230 7.17 25.91 5.40
CA GLU A 230 6.24 26.69 4.56
C GLU A 230 5.30 27.55 5.40
N LEU A 231 4.97 28.72 4.88
CA LEU A 231 3.99 29.67 5.42
C LEU A 231 2.93 29.90 4.35
N LYS A 232 1.66 29.60 4.65
CA LYS A 232 0.52 29.71 3.72
C LYS A 232 -0.51 30.68 4.28
N SER A 233 -0.16 31.96 4.24
CA SER A 233 -1.10 33.07 4.43
C SER A 233 -0.68 34.29 3.63
N THR A 234 -1.63 34.92 2.95
CA THR A 234 -1.46 36.21 2.27
C THR A 234 -1.71 37.39 3.22
N ASN A 235 -2.32 37.16 4.38
CA ASN A 235 -2.55 38.15 5.42
C ASN A 235 -2.16 37.60 6.81
N PRO A 236 -1.04 38.05 7.40
CA PRO A 236 -0.57 37.60 8.71
C PRO A 236 -1.55 37.83 9.88
N ASP A 237 -2.53 38.72 9.70
CA ASP A 237 -3.57 38.99 10.70
C ASP A 237 -4.88 38.20 10.45
N GLY A 238 -4.94 37.35 9.41
CA GLY A 238 -6.13 36.59 9.03
C GLY A 238 -6.31 35.27 9.78
N GLU A 239 -7.56 34.81 9.87
CA GLU A 239 -8.00 33.64 10.68
C GLU A 239 -7.60 32.27 10.13
N ASN A 240 -7.01 32.18 8.93
CA ASN A 240 -6.64 30.92 8.26
C ASN A 240 -5.16 30.84 7.92
N SER A 241 -4.31 31.27 8.85
CA SER A 241 -2.87 31.31 8.62
C SER A 241 -2.23 29.94 8.88
N SER A 242 -1.95 29.20 7.80
CA SER A 242 -1.42 27.84 7.88
C SER A 242 0.11 27.81 7.83
N VAL A 243 0.70 26.94 8.64
CA VAL A 243 2.15 26.68 8.66
C VAL A 243 2.44 25.20 8.42
N MET A 244 3.60 24.93 7.83
CA MET A 244 4.19 23.60 7.75
C MET A 244 5.53 23.59 8.47
N ILE A 245 5.72 22.62 9.37
CA ILE A 245 6.91 22.46 10.18
C ILE A 245 7.52 21.10 9.83
N ARG A 246 8.82 21.07 9.54
CA ARG A 246 9.57 19.81 9.43
C ARG A 246 10.44 19.65 10.66
N GLY A 247 10.33 18.53 11.34
CA GLY A 247 10.99 18.31 12.62
C GLY A 247 10.95 16.86 13.07
N TRP A 248 10.96 16.69 14.38
CA TRP A 248 10.89 15.41 15.06
C TRP A 248 9.80 15.43 16.14
N ASP A 249 9.15 14.30 16.37
CA ASP A 249 8.21 14.12 17.49
C ASP A 249 8.91 13.78 18.82
N GLU A 250 8.13 13.49 19.86
CA GLU A 250 8.65 13.08 21.17
C GLU A 250 9.48 11.78 21.14
N GLN A 251 9.25 10.93 20.14
CA GLN A 251 9.94 9.65 19.97
C GLN A 251 11.22 9.81 19.15
N GLY A 252 11.47 11.01 18.61
CA GLY A 252 12.64 11.31 17.79
C GLY A 252 12.47 10.94 16.32
N GLU A 253 11.26 10.59 15.89
CA GLU A 253 10.96 10.24 14.51
C GLU A 253 10.73 11.50 13.66
N SER A 254 11.17 11.48 12.40
CA SER A 254 11.03 12.64 11.50
C SER A 254 9.57 12.87 11.11
N VAL A 255 9.04 14.06 11.38
CA VAL A 255 7.65 14.44 11.13
C VAL A 255 7.54 15.74 10.33
N LYS A 256 6.57 15.78 9.42
CA LYS A 256 6.04 17.00 8.77
C LYS A 256 4.69 17.34 9.39
N ALA A 257 4.66 18.38 10.20
CA ALA A 257 3.47 18.87 10.86
C ALA A 257 2.82 20.00 10.05
N THR A 258 1.49 19.99 9.93
CA THR A 258 0.71 21.14 9.45
C THR A 258 -0.19 21.66 10.57
N ALA A 259 -0.30 22.98 10.69
CA ALA A 259 -1.14 23.61 11.69
C ALA A 259 -1.78 24.89 11.14
N ILE A 260 -2.92 25.27 11.71
CA ILE A 260 -3.48 26.62 11.57
C ILE A 260 -3.15 27.32 12.88
N LEU A 261 -2.48 28.46 12.79
CA LEU A 261 -2.04 29.24 13.94
C LEU A 261 -2.92 30.48 14.10
N ALA A 262 -3.12 30.89 15.36
CA ALA A 262 -3.63 32.22 15.66
C ALA A 262 -2.64 33.30 15.20
N SER A 263 -3.12 34.53 14.98
CA SER A 263 -2.30 35.61 14.41
C SER A 263 -1.02 35.90 15.19
N GLU A 264 -1.02 35.77 16.52
CA GLU A 264 0.18 35.95 17.35
C GLU A 264 1.22 34.86 17.11
N ASP A 265 0.81 33.59 17.17
CA ASP A 265 1.66 32.43 16.91
C ASP A 265 2.17 32.42 15.46
N TYR A 266 1.35 32.86 14.51
CA TYR A 266 1.75 32.96 13.11
C TYR A 266 2.84 34.02 12.90
N LYS A 267 2.74 35.18 13.55
CA LYS A 267 3.82 36.20 13.52
C LYS A 267 5.11 35.63 14.10
N ALA A 268 5.02 34.88 15.20
CA ALA A 268 6.19 34.18 15.74
C ALA A 268 6.76 33.15 14.74
N ALA A 269 5.92 32.43 14.01
CA ALA A 269 6.34 31.49 12.97
C ALA A 269 7.04 32.19 11.79
N VAL A 270 6.54 33.36 11.36
CA VAL A 270 7.17 34.22 10.33
C VAL A 270 8.57 34.65 10.76
N ASP A 271 8.70 35.15 12.00
CA ASP A 271 9.99 35.57 12.55
C ASP A 271 10.98 34.39 12.67
N CYS A 272 10.51 33.23 13.12
CA CYS A 272 11.32 32.02 13.22
C CYS A 272 11.77 31.51 11.85
N HIS A 273 10.89 31.54 10.84
CA HIS A 273 11.21 31.16 9.47
C HIS A 273 12.29 32.07 8.89
N GLY A 274 12.14 33.40 9.02
CA GLY A 274 13.11 34.38 8.52
C GLY A 274 14.49 34.28 9.20
N ARG A 275 14.52 33.87 10.47
CA ARG A 275 15.76 33.70 11.25
C ARG A 275 16.29 32.26 11.30
N ASN A 276 15.63 31.33 10.62
CA ASN A 276 15.96 29.90 10.61
C ASN A 276 16.04 29.28 12.02
N LEU A 277 15.17 29.73 12.93
CA LEU A 277 15.09 29.26 14.31
C LEU A 277 14.24 28.00 14.41
N ALA A 278 14.57 27.17 15.40
CA ALA A 278 13.75 26.01 15.72
C ALA A 278 12.50 26.43 16.50
N VAL A 279 11.43 25.66 16.36
CA VAL A 279 10.14 25.87 17.00
C VAL A 279 9.65 24.57 17.62
N GLU A 280 8.83 24.70 18.67
CA GLU A 280 8.06 23.62 19.26
C GLU A 280 6.58 23.94 19.13
N ILE A 281 5.81 22.98 18.64
CA ILE A 281 4.36 23.04 18.57
C ILE A 281 3.77 21.88 19.38
N THR A 282 2.77 22.17 20.19
CA THR A 282 2.05 21.18 21.00
C THR A 282 0.56 21.31 20.81
N GLY A 283 -0.16 20.19 20.85
CA GLY A 283 -1.61 20.19 20.85
C GLY A 283 -2.21 18.89 20.33
N LEU A 284 -3.53 18.88 20.18
CA LEU A 284 -4.25 17.75 19.63
C LEU A 284 -3.98 17.64 18.14
N SER A 285 -3.31 16.56 17.76
CA SER A 285 -2.97 16.29 16.37
C SER A 285 -3.57 14.96 15.90
N LYS A 286 -3.81 14.89 14.61
CA LYS A 286 -4.26 13.70 13.91
C LYS A 286 -3.25 13.42 12.81
N GLY A 287 -2.63 12.25 12.83
CA GLY A 287 -1.44 12.02 12.03
C GLY A 287 -1.08 10.57 11.84
N ALA A 288 -0.30 10.32 10.80
CA ALA A 288 0.18 9.02 10.38
C ALA A 288 1.48 9.22 9.61
N ASN A 289 2.47 8.35 9.84
CA ASN A 289 3.64 8.20 8.96
C ASN A 289 4.51 9.43 8.75
N GLY A 290 5.04 10.00 9.83
CA GLY A 290 5.89 11.18 9.72
C GLY A 290 5.14 12.39 9.16
N ARG A 291 3.79 12.39 9.23
CA ARG A 291 2.94 13.54 8.93
C ARG A 291 1.89 13.65 10.01
N CYS A 292 1.72 14.84 10.55
CA CYS A 292 0.63 15.12 11.48
C CYS A 292 -0.03 16.45 11.12
N LYS A 293 -1.33 16.52 11.33
CA LYS A 293 -2.10 17.76 11.23
C LYS A 293 -2.58 18.10 12.63
N PHE A 294 -2.19 19.26 13.14
CA PHE A 294 -2.75 19.78 14.38
C PHE A 294 -4.20 20.20 14.13
N LEU A 295 -5.12 19.53 14.82
CA LEU A 295 -6.54 19.89 14.85
C LEU A 295 -6.74 21.08 15.78
N ARG A 296 -5.96 21.13 16.87
CA ARG A 296 -5.89 22.24 17.81
C ARG A 296 -4.44 22.45 18.23
N VAL A 297 -4.01 23.71 18.25
CA VAL A 297 -2.70 24.10 18.76
C VAL A 297 -2.90 24.63 20.17
N ASP A 298 -2.27 23.96 21.14
CA ASP A 298 -2.29 24.35 22.55
C ASP A 298 -1.11 25.29 22.88
N SER A 299 0.01 25.16 22.17
CA SER A 299 1.16 26.06 22.29
C SER A 299 2.02 26.05 21.03
N PHE A 300 2.56 27.23 20.68
CA PHE A 300 3.60 27.41 19.67
C PHE A 300 4.70 28.30 20.26
N ARG A 301 5.97 27.86 20.21
CA ARG A 301 7.08 28.65 20.75
C ARG A 301 8.39 28.46 19.98
N ALA A 302 9.17 29.52 19.91
CA ALA A 302 10.55 29.46 19.42
C ALA A 302 11.44 28.75 20.45
N LEU A 303 12.26 27.81 19.98
CA LEU A 303 13.33 27.19 20.75
C LEU A 303 14.58 28.07 20.60
N LYS A 304 15.12 28.53 21.74
CA LYS A 304 16.34 29.34 21.80
C LYS A 304 17.59 28.49 21.61
#